data_AF-A0A0F9JEY0-F1
#
_entry.id   AF-A0A0F9JEY0-F1
#
_cell.length_a   1.000
_cell.length_b   1.000
_cell.length_c   1.000
_cell.angle_alpha   90.00
_cell.angle_beta   90.00
_cell.angle_gamma   90.00
#
_symmetry.space_group_name_H-M   'P 1'
#
loop_
_entity.id
_entity.type
_entity.pdbx_description
1 polymer ?
#
loop_
_entity_poly.entity_id
_entity_poly.type
_entity_poly.pdbx_seq_one_letter_code
_entity_poly.pdbx_strand_id
1 'polypeptide(L)'
;MLLSYLALGAGTLVILFPLYWLVVTSFKLPIQVNEGPVYLPGIDYQPSLHAWRYIFVDLARDTLRPYLNTVVVAFTSSALALLFGTTAAYGLVRFKYRPRLGAILMFIGCMVLAIVAINLGVPWQIALIVTGILFFLGFQTIGRRFKRSLSNNDIAFWLIS
;
A
#
# COMPACT_ATOMS: atom_id res chain seq x y z
N MET A 1 11.66 -5.54 34.50
CA MET A 1 10.18 -5.56 34.51
C MET A 1 9.60 -4.16 34.59
N LEU A 2 9.76 -3.41 35.69
CA LEU A 2 9.21 -2.05 35.82
C LEU A 2 9.69 -1.10 34.71
N LEU A 3 11.00 -1.09 34.42
CA LEU A 3 11.57 -0.26 33.36
C LEU A 3 10.95 -0.55 31.97
N SER A 4 10.67 -1.83 31.69
CA SER A 4 10.04 -2.28 30.45
C SER A 4 8.58 -1.79 30.36
N TYR A 5 7.82 -1.86 31.47
CA TYR A 5 6.45 -1.32 31.50
C TYR A 5 6.42 0.20 31.37
N LEU A 6 7.37 0.91 31.99
CA LEU A 6 7.50 2.36 31.83
C LEU A 6 7.85 2.73 30.37
N ALA A 7 8.75 1.98 29.73
CA ALA A 7 9.09 2.20 28.32
C ALA A 7 7.89 1.92 27.39
N LEU A 8 7.16 0.82 27.60
CA LEU A 8 5.95 0.50 26.83
C LEU A 8 4.82 1.52 27.06
N GLY A 9 4.64 1.97 28.30
CA GLY A 9 3.67 3.00 28.66
C GLY A 9 3.99 4.34 27.99
N ALA A 10 5.26 4.77 28.08
CA ALA A 10 5.73 5.98 27.41
C ALA A 10 5.55 5.89 25.89
N GLY A 11 5.93 4.77 25.27
CA GLY A 11 5.73 4.53 23.83
C GLY A 11 4.27 4.58 23.42
N THR A 12 3.38 4.01 24.25
CA THR A 12 1.93 4.04 24.02
C THR A 12 1.39 5.47 24.06
N LEU A 13 1.80 6.29 25.02
CA LEU A 13 1.40 7.69 25.10
C LEU A 13 1.82 8.49 23.87
N VAL A 14 3.05 8.27 23.37
CA VAL A 14 3.54 8.93 22.15
C VAL A 14 2.69 8.56 20.93
N ILE A 15 2.27 7.30 20.81
CA ILE A 15 1.44 6.82 19.69
C ILE A 15 -0.02 7.29 19.83
N LEU A 16 -0.57 7.28 21.03
CA LEU A 16 -1.97 7.65 21.28
C LEU A 16 -2.20 9.16 21.24
N PHE A 17 -1.20 9.99 21.53
CA PHE A 17 -1.36 11.43 21.58
C PHE A 17 -1.88 12.04 20.25
N PRO A 18 -1.32 11.71 19.07
CA PRO A 18 -1.87 12.17 17.79
C PRO A 18 -3.31 11.68 17.53
N LEU A 19 -3.64 10.45 17.93
CA LEU A 19 -4.99 9.90 17.78
C LEU A 19 -5.99 10.62 18.69
N TYR A 20 -5.61 10.88 19.94
CA TYR A 20 -6.38 11.71 20.86
C TYR A 20 -6.65 13.09 20.27
N TRP A 21 -5.60 13.74 19.74
CA TRP A 21 -5.73 15.05 19.15
C TRP A 21 -6.65 15.06 17.93
N LEU A 22 -6.59 14.03 17.07
CA LEU A 22 -7.51 13.86 15.95
C LEU A 22 -8.97 13.79 16.43
N VAL A 23 -9.25 12.95 17.44
CA VAL A 23 -10.61 12.77 17.98
C VAL A 23 -11.14 14.07 18.58
N VAL A 24 -10.36 14.73 19.45
CA VAL A 24 -10.74 15.99 20.10
C VAL A 24 -10.98 17.09 19.05
N THR A 25 -10.13 17.18 18.03
CA THR A 25 -10.27 18.16 16.94
C THR A 25 -11.55 17.94 16.12
N SER A 26 -12.03 16.71 15.97
CA SER A 26 -13.30 16.44 15.28
C SER A 26 -14.53 17.08 15.95
N PHE A 27 -14.41 17.48 17.23
CA PHE A 27 -15.46 18.17 17.98
C PHE A 27 -15.25 19.69 18.10
N LYS A 28 -14.18 20.24 17.51
CA LYS A 28 -13.91 21.69 17.53
C LYS A 28 -14.66 22.41 16.42
N LEU A 29 -14.99 23.67 16.66
CA LEU A 29 -15.41 24.59 15.60
C LEU A 29 -14.21 25.03 14.76
N PRO A 30 -14.39 25.39 13.47
CA PRO A 30 -13.29 25.84 12.61
C PRO A 30 -12.46 27.00 13.21
N ILE A 31 -13.12 27.90 13.94
CA ILE A 31 -12.46 29.02 14.63
C ILE A 31 -11.50 28.54 15.73
N GLN A 32 -11.90 27.53 16.52
CA GLN A 32 -11.11 26.96 17.62
C GLN A 32 -9.90 26.15 17.14
N VAL A 33 -9.87 25.76 15.86
CA VAL A 33 -8.70 25.11 15.25
C VAL A 33 -7.64 26.15 14.86
N ASN A 34 -8.06 27.36 14.48
CA ASN A 34 -7.18 28.41 13.99
C ASN A 34 -6.67 29.35 15.09
N GLU A 35 -7.37 29.46 16.21
CA GLU A 35 -7.07 30.44 17.28
C GLU A 35 -6.05 29.97 18.34
N GLY A 36 -5.53 28.74 18.25
CA GLY A 36 -4.43 28.29 19.10
C GLY A 36 -4.55 26.86 19.64
N PRO A 37 -3.60 26.45 20.50
CA PRO A 37 -3.49 25.07 20.97
C PRO A 37 -4.47 24.78 22.12
N VAL A 38 -5.73 24.50 21.79
CA VAL A 38 -6.74 23.96 22.72
C VAL A 38 -6.72 22.43 22.68
N TYR A 39 -6.63 21.74 23.82
CA TYR A 39 -6.45 20.27 23.84
C TYR A 39 -7.49 19.54 24.69
N LEU A 40 -8.13 20.22 25.64
CA LEU A 40 -9.03 19.61 26.61
C LEU A 40 -10.49 19.98 26.31
N PRO A 41 -11.34 19.02 25.88
CA PRO A 41 -12.76 19.28 25.65
C PRO A 41 -13.48 19.62 26.96
N GLY A 42 -14.37 20.62 26.93
CA GLY A 42 -15.15 21.06 28.08
C GLY A 42 -14.43 22.04 29.02
N ILE A 43 -13.10 22.14 28.93
CA ILE A 43 -12.29 23.13 29.65
C ILE A 43 -11.86 24.23 28.69
N ASP A 44 -11.14 23.88 27.62
CA ASP A 44 -10.57 24.84 26.68
C ASP A 44 -11.60 25.30 25.63
N TYR A 45 -12.60 24.46 25.33
CA TYR A 45 -13.64 24.73 24.34
C TYR A 45 -14.90 23.89 24.60
N GLN A 46 -16.05 24.36 24.12
CA GLN A 46 -17.31 23.62 24.15
C GLN A 46 -17.37 22.62 22.98
N PRO A 47 -17.45 21.30 23.23
CA PRO A 47 -17.53 20.29 22.17
C PRO A 47 -18.79 20.47 21.30
N SER A 48 -18.61 20.33 19.98
CA SER A 48 -19.65 20.52 19.00
C SER A 48 -19.72 19.35 18.02
N LEU A 49 -20.94 18.99 17.60
CA LEU A 49 -21.17 17.99 16.54
C LEU A 49 -21.21 18.62 15.13
N HIS A 50 -20.75 19.86 14.98
CA HIS A 50 -20.81 20.60 13.72
C HIS A 50 -20.09 19.87 12.58
N ALA A 51 -18.84 19.43 12.77
CA ALA A 51 -18.08 18.71 11.74
C ALA A 51 -18.73 17.37 11.37
N TRP A 52 -19.28 16.66 12.36
CA TRP A 52 -20.00 15.40 12.14
C TRP A 52 -21.27 15.63 11.32
N ARG A 53 -22.07 16.64 11.66
CA ARG A 53 -23.26 17.01 10.86
C ARG A 53 -22.88 17.44 9.45
N TYR A 54 -21.81 18.23 9.32
CA TYR A 54 -21.31 18.67 8.02
C TYR A 54 -20.96 17.49 7.11
N ILE A 55 -20.21 16.51 7.61
CA ILE A 55 -19.78 15.33 6.82
C ILE A 55 -20.95 14.37 6.52
N PHE A 56 -21.80 14.09 7.53
CA PHE A 56 -22.84 13.05 7.42
C PHE A 56 -24.21 13.54 6.95
N VAL A 57 -24.47 14.85 6.98
CA VAL A 57 -25.75 15.45 6.56
C VAL A 57 -25.54 16.37 5.36
N ASP A 58 -24.71 17.40 5.52
CA ASP A 58 -24.57 18.45 4.49
C ASP A 58 -23.78 17.93 3.26
N LEU A 59 -22.75 17.11 3.51
CA LEU A 59 -21.84 16.53 2.51
C LEU A 59 -21.95 15.00 2.42
N ALA A 60 -23.08 14.44 2.85
CA ALA A 60 -23.28 13.01 3.03
C ALA A 60 -22.99 12.21 1.75
N ARG A 61 -23.55 12.64 0.62
CA ARG A 61 -23.42 11.93 -0.66
C ARG A 61 -21.98 11.93 -1.18
N ASP A 62 -21.29 13.06 -1.04
CA ASP A 62 -19.92 13.22 -1.52
C ASP A 62 -18.90 12.53 -0.61
N THR A 63 -19.25 12.28 0.66
CA THR A 63 -18.41 11.53 1.60
C THR A 63 -18.67 10.02 1.52
N LEU A 64 -19.94 9.59 1.51
CA LEU A 64 -20.30 8.18 1.61
C LEU A 64 -19.87 7.37 0.38
N ARG A 65 -19.99 7.95 -0.83
CA ARG A 65 -19.64 7.23 -2.06
C ARG A 65 -18.14 6.87 -2.12
N PRO A 66 -17.19 7.80 -1.93
CA PRO A 66 -15.77 7.46 -1.85
C PRO A 66 -15.45 6.48 -0.72
N TYR A 67 -16.08 6.64 0.45
CA TYR A 67 -15.85 5.73 1.57
C TYR A 67 -16.25 4.29 1.25
N LEU A 68 -17.43 4.09 0.66
CA LEU A 68 -17.89 2.78 0.20
C LEU A 68 -16.98 2.22 -0.90
N ASN A 69 -16.52 3.05 -1.84
CA ASN A 69 -15.56 2.63 -2.85
C ASN A 69 -14.28 2.11 -2.20
N THR A 70 -13.74 2.81 -1.20
CA THR A 70 -12.55 2.36 -0.46
C THR A 70 -12.78 1.04 0.25
N VAL A 71 -13.92 0.86 0.92
CA VAL A 71 -14.26 -0.42 1.58
C VAL A 71 -14.32 -1.56 0.57
N VAL A 72 -15.02 -1.37 -0.55
CA VAL A 72 -15.14 -2.39 -1.60
C VAL A 72 -13.78 -2.70 -2.22
N VAL A 73 -13.00 -1.68 -2.57
CA VAL A 73 -11.66 -1.85 -3.18
C VAL A 73 -10.70 -2.52 -2.21
N ALA A 74 -10.65 -2.10 -0.94
CA ALA A 74 -9.76 -2.69 0.06
C ALA A 74 -10.10 -4.16 0.31
N PHE A 75 -11.38 -4.50 0.42
CA PHE A 75 -11.82 -5.87 0.64
C PHE A 75 -11.55 -6.76 -0.58
N THR A 76 -11.95 -6.30 -1.78
CA THR A 76 -11.75 -7.07 -3.01
C THR A 76 -10.26 -7.24 -3.35
N SER A 77 -9.44 -6.20 -3.20
CA SER A 77 -8.00 -6.30 -3.41
C SER A 77 -7.32 -7.21 -2.39
N SER A 78 -7.70 -7.16 -1.11
CA SER A 78 -7.17 -8.08 -0.09
C SER A 78 -7.56 -9.53 -0.38
N ALA A 79 -8.81 -9.78 -0.79
CA ALA A 79 -9.27 -11.12 -1.16
C ALA A 79 -8.52 -11.66 -2.38
N LEU A 80 -8.34 -10.84 -3.42
CA LEU A 80 -7.57 -11.21 -4.61
C LEU A 80 -6.09 -11.44 -4.27
N ALA A 81 -5.49 -10.58 -3.44
CA ALA A 81 -4.11 -10.74 -2.99
C ALA A 81 -3.91 -12.05 -2.22
N LEU A 82 -4.83 -12.41 -1.33
CA LEU A 82 -4.79 -13.69 -0.63
C LEU A 82 -4.99 -14.85 -1.60
N LEU A 83 -5.93 -14.77 -2.53
CA LEU A 83 -6.21 -15.84 -3.49
C LEU A 83 -5.00 -16.11 -4.41
N PHE A 84 -4.42 -15.08 -5.02
CA PHE A 84 -3.25 -15.23 -5.89
C PHE A 84 -1.96 -15.49 -5.10
N GLY A 85 -1.80 -14.86 -3.94
CA GLY A 85 -0.64 -15.06 -3.06
C GLY A 85 -0.55 -16.49 -2.53
N THR A 86 -1.68 -17.04 -2.05
CA THR A 86 -1.70 -18.42 -1.52
C THR A 86 -1.52 -19.47 -2.61
N THR A 87 -2.12 -19.29 -3.80
CA THR A 87 -1.91 -20.21 -4.93
C THR A 87 -0.48 -20.19 -5.45
N ALA A 88 0.14 -19.00 -5.54
CA ALA A 88 1.56 -18.87 -5.89
C ALA A 88 2.48 -19.51 -4.83
N ALA A 89 2.23 -19.25 -3.54
CA ALA A 89 2.98 -19.85 -2.44
C ALA A 89 2.85 -21.37 -2.42
N TYR A 90 1.64 -21.91 -2.63
CA TYR A 90 1.40 -23.35 -2.73
C TYR A 90 2.20 -23.97 -3.87
N GLY A 91 2.19 -23.34 -5.05
CA GLY A 91 3.01 -23.75 -6.18
C GLY A 91 4.49 -23.84 -5.80
N LEU A 92 5.04 -22.77 -5.21
CA LEU A 92 6.44 -22.67 -4.83
C LEU A 92 6.87 -23.75 -3.81
N VAL A 93 5.99 -24.13 -2.88
CA VAL A 93 6.28 -25.16 -1.88
C VAL A 93 6.20 -26.57 -2.47
N ARG A 94 5.27 -26.83 -3.41
CA ARG A 94 5.01 -28.18 -3.94
C ARG A 94 5.84 -28.53 -5.18
N PHE A 95 6.14 -27.57 -6.04
CA PHE A 95 6.85 -27.81 -7.30
C PHE A 95 8.26 -27.24 -7.30
N LYS A 96 9.21 -27.92 -7.95
CA LYS A 96 10.59 -27.45 -8.08
C LYS A 96 10.70 -26.44 -9.22
N TYR A 97 10.90 -25.17 -8.90
CA TYR A 97 11.16 -24.11 -9.87
C TYR A 97 12.66 -23.88 -10.02
N ARG A 98 13.08 -23.58 -11.26
CA ARG A 98 14.46 -23.16 -11.57
C ARG A 98 14.46 -21.99 -12.56
N PRO A 99 13.85 -20.84 -12.21
CA PRO A 99 13.83 -19.69 -13.09
C PRO A 99 15.26 -19.17 -13.26
N ARG A 100 15.63 -18.87 -14.51
CA ARG A 100 16.95 -18.30 -14.82
C ARG A 100 16.96 -16.83 -14.43
N LEU A 101 17.99 -16.38 -13.71
CA LEU A 101 18.11 -14.99 -13.26
C LEU A 101 18.02 -13.99 -14.41
N GLY A 102 18.59 -14.32 -15.57
CA GLY A 102 18.52 -13.47 -16.76
C GLY A 102 17.08 -13.21 -17.24
N ALA A 103 16.16 -14.16 -17.07
CA ALA A 103 14.76 -13.97 -17.44
C ALA A 103 14.04 -13.02 -16.45
N ILE A 104 14.34 -13.15 -15.15
CA ILE A 104 13.76 -12.30 -14.10
C ILE A 104 14.23 -10.85 -14.29
N LEU A 105 15.54 -10.64 -14.43
CA LEU A 105 16.12 -9.31 -14.64
C LEU A 105 15.59 -8.65 -15.91
N MET A 106 15.42 -9.45 -16.97
CA MET A 106 14.87 -8.94 -18.21
C MET A 106 13.40 -8.55 -18.07
N PHE A 107 12.60 -9.33 -17.35
CA PHE A 107 11.21 -8.99 -17.08
C PHE A 107 11.11 -7.66 -16.31
N ILE A 108 11.91 -7.50 -15.25
CA ILE A 108 12.00 -6.27 -14.47
C ILE A 108 12.46 -5.10 -15.36
N GLY A 109 13.49 -5.30 -16.19
CA GLY A 109 13.97 -4.29 -17.13
C GLY A 109 12.90 -3.84 -18.12
N CYS A 110 12.13 -4.77 -18.68
CA CYS A 110 11.00 -4.45 -19.58
C CYS A 110 9.88 -3.70 -18.86
N MET A 111 9.58 -4.04 -17.59
CA MET A 111 8.62 -3.27 -16.79
C MET A 111 9.10 -1.83 -16.55
N VAL A 112 10.36 -1.64 -16.17
CA VAL A 112 10.93 -0.30 -15.98
C VAL A 112 10.89 0.50 -17.29
N LEU A 113 11.26 -0.13 -18.41
CA LEU A 113 11.16 0.51 -19.72
C LEU A 113 9.72 0.89 -20.08
N ALA A 114 8.73 0.05 -19.75
CA ALA A 114 7.32 0.36 -19.99
C ALA A 114 6.87 1.58 -19.18
N ILE A 115 7.25 1.63 -17.89
CA ILE A 115 6.94 2.76 -17.01
C ILE A 115 7.59 4.04 -17.54
N VAL A 116 8.87 4.00 -17.92
CA VAL A 116 9.59 5.16 -18.47
C VAL A 116 8.94 5.62 -19.78
N ALA A 117 8.60 4.70 -20.69
CA ALA A 117 7.95 5.04 -21.96
C ALA A 117 6.59 5.73 -21.74
N ILE A 118 5.78 5.24 -20.79
CA ILE A 118 4.49 5.85 -20.44
C ILE A 118 4.71 7.27 -19.89
N ASN A 119 5.69 7.47 -19.01
CA ASN A 119 6.01 8.79 -18.46
C ASN A 119 6.53 9.78 -19.53
N LEU A 120 7.15 9.27 -20.60
CA LEU A 120 7.58 10.07 -21.75
C LEU A 120 6.46 10.38 -22.76
N GLY A 121 5.21 10.01 -22.46
CA GLY A 121 4.05 10.32 -23.28
C GLY A 121 3.67 9.26 -24.32
N VAL A 122 4.31 8.08 -24.30
CA VAL A 122 3.90 6.96 -25.16
C VAL A 122 2.56 6.39 -24.67
N PRO A 123 1.58 6.15 -25.55
CA PRO A 123 0.34 5.48 -25.16
C PRO A 123 0.62 4.13 -24.48
N TRP A 124 -0.02 3.88 -23.34
CA TRP A 124 0.26 2.72 -22.50
C TRP A 124 0.08 1.38 -23.23
N GLN A 125 -0.85 1.31 -24.19
CA GLN A 125 -1.07 0.12 -25.03
C GLN A 125 0.18 -0.20 -25.86
N ILE A 126 0.78 0.83 -26.48
CA ILE A 126 1.96 0.68 -27.34
C ILE A 126 3.17 0.33 -26.48
N ALA A 127 3.33 1.01 -25.34
CA ALA A 127 4.42 0.73 -24.41
C ALA A 127 4.40 -0.73 -23.93
N LEU A 128 3.21 -1.27 -23.58
CA LEU A 128 3.07 -2.67 -23.16
C LEU A 128 3.33 -3.66 -24.30
N ILE A 129 2.84 -3.38 -25.51
CA ILE A 129 3.07 -4.27 -26.67
C ILE A 129 4.57 -4.31 -27.01
N VAL A 130 5.22 -3.15 -27.11
CA VAL A 130 6.64 -3.06 -27.47
C VAL A 130 7.51 -3.73 -26.41
N THR A 131 7.27 -3.46 -25.12
CA THR A 131 8.05 -4.09 -24.05
C THR A 131 7.77 -5.58 -23.92
N GLY A 132 6.55 -6.05 -24.21
CA GLY A 132 6.22 -7.47 -24.29
C GLY A 132 6.96 -8.17 -25.43
N ILE A 133 7.03 -7.56 -26.61
CA ILE A 133 7.82 -8.08 -27.75
C ILE A 133 9.31 -8.11 -27.40
N LEU A 134 9.83 -7.03 -26.83
CA LEU A 134 11.22 -6.95 -26.39
C LEU A 134 11.53 -8.04 -25.37
N PHE A 135 10.66 -8.26 -24.38
CA PHE A 135 10.78 -9.32 -23.40
C PHE A 135 10.86 -10.69 -24.07
N PHE A 136 9.96 -11.00 -25.00
CA PHE A 136 9.95 -12.28 -25.70
C PHE A 136 11.21 -12.51 -26.51
N LEU A 137 11.67 -11.51 -27.26
CA LEU A 137 12.88 -11.58 -28.08
C LEU A 137 14.14 -11.79 -27.24
N GLY A 138 14.30 -11.04 -26.15
CA GLY A 138 15.46 -11.22 -25.28
C GLY A 138 15.35 -12.46 -24.40
N PHE A 139 14.15 -12.94 -24.06
CA PHE A 139 13.98 -14.22 -23.38
C PHE A 139 14.53 -15.37 -24.24
N GLN A 140 14.28 -15.33 -25.56
CA GLN A 140 14.81 -16.32 -26.50
C GLN A 140 16.34 -16.25 -26.66
N THR A 141 16.92 -15.04 -26.63
CA THR A 141 18.35 -14.82 -26.92
C THR A 141 19.25 -14.80 -25.68
N ILE A 142 18.89 -14.01 -24.66
CA ILE A 142 19.65 -13.80 -23.42
C ILE A 142 19.30 -14.85 -22.36
N GLY A 143 18.02 -15.26 -22.29
CA GLY A 143 17.54 -16.25 -21.31
C GLY A 143 18.22 -17.62 -21.41
N ARG A 144 18.81 -17.96 -22.57
CA ARG A 144 19.61 -19.19 -22.74
C ARG A 144 21.08 -19.06 -22.34
N ARG A 145 21.61 -17.84 -22.23
CA ARG A 145 23.04 -17.58 -21.94
C ARG A 145 23.36 -17.58 -20.44
N PHE A 146 22.40 -17.22 -19.59
CA PHE A 146 22.60 -17.19 -18.14
C PHE A 146 22.40 -18.58 -17.51
N LYS A 147 23.49 -19.15 -16.96
CA LYS A 147 23.48 -20.46 -16.27
C LYS A 147 23.01 -20.39 -14.81
N ARG A 148 23.00 -19.22 -14.18
CA ARG A 148 22.54 -19.07 -12.79
C ARG A 148 21.00 -19.10 -12.73
N SER A 149 20.47 -20.08 -12.01
CA SER A 149 19.05 -20.23 -11.69
C SER A 149 18.82 -20.01 -10.20
N LEU A 150 17.68 -19.44 -9.84
CA LEU A 150 17.23 -19.42 -8.46
C LEU A 150 16.61 -20.77 -8.08
N SER A 151 16.76 -21.15 -6.82
CA SER A 151 16.03 -22.24 -6.18
C SER A 151 14.77 -21.71 -5.49
N ASN A 152 13.83 -22.59 -5.17
CA ASN A 152 12.62 -22.23 -4.41
C ASN A 152 12.94 -21.53 -3.09
N ASN A 153 14.01 -21.95 -2.40
CA ASN A 153 14.43 -21.35 -1.13
C ASN A 153 14.88 -19.90 -1.30
N ASP A 154 15.56 -19.58 -2.41
CA ASP A 154 15.98 -18.22 -2.70
C ASP A 154 14.76 -17.34 -2.94
N ILE A 155 13.80 -17.82 -3.72
CA ILE A 155 12.55 -17.10 -4.02
C ILE A 155 11.72 -16.91 -2.73
N ALA A 156 11.63 -17.94 -1.89
CA ALA A 156 10.89 -17.88 -0.63
C ALA A 156 11.54 -16.92 0.38
N PHE A 157 12.87 -16.88 0.43
CA PHE A 157 13.60 -15.92 1.27
C PHE A 157 13.23 -14.47 0.92
N TRP A 158 13.26 -14.12 -0.37
CA TRP A 158 12.87 -12.79 -0.86
C TRP A 158 11.40 -12.43 -0.63
N LEU A 159 10.51 -13.41 -0.44
CA LEU A 159 9.09 -13.18 -0.24
C LEU A 159 8.74 -12.88 1.24
N ILE A 160 9.59 -13.32 2.17
CA ILE A 160 9.35 -13.23 3.61
C ILE A 160 10.23 -12.14 4.28
N SER A 161 11.34 -11.75 3.65
CA SER A 161 12.23 -10.66 4.09
C SER A 161 11.70 -9.29 3.72
#